data_AF-A0A1V6BST0-F1
#
_entry.id   AF-A0A1V6BST0-F1
#
_cell.length_a   1.000
_cell.length_b   1.000
_cell.length_c   1.000
_cell.angle_alpha   90.00
_cell.angle_beta   90.00
_cell.angle_gamma   90.00
#
_symmetry.space_group_name_H-M   'P 1'
#
loop_
_entity.id
_entity.type
_entity.pdbx_description
1 polymer ?
#
loop_
_entity_poly.entity_id
_entity_poly.type
_entity_poly.pdbx_seq_one_letter_code
_entity_poly.pdbx_strand_id
1 'polypeptide(L)' 'MYNEFGMASTVRDIILFFYNGVMKYGLEGFLELIGKKLKVDKLKNDFLSKMTQLLNIADQKQLLYALAIENYPRYT' A
#
# COMPACT_ATOMS: atom_id res chain seq x y z
N MET A 1 -8.99 10.37 8.88
CA MET A 1 -7.63 10.85 8.57
C MET A 1 -6.65 9.93 9.25
N TYR A 2 -5.76 9.26 8.51
CA TYR A 2 -4.65 8.52 9.10
C TYR A 2 -3.57 9.53 9.51
N ASN A 3 -3.56 9.89 10.80
CA ASN A 3 -2.49 10.66 11.45
C ASN A 3 -1.21 9.79 11.53
N GLU A 4 -0.03 10.38 11.37
CA GLU A 4 1.28 9.71 11.58
C GLU A 4 1.35 8.89 12.88
N PHE A 5 0.75 9.40 13.96
CA PHE A 5 0.66 8.67 15.23
C PHE A 5 -0.15 7.38 15.11
N GLY A 6 -1.27 7.43 14.38
CA GLY A 6 -2.09 6.27 14.09
C GLY A 6 -1.39 5.26 13.18
N MET A 7 -0.59 5.75 12.22
CA MET A 7 0.24 4.88 11.38
C MET A 7 1.35 4.20 12.20
N ALA A 8 2.01 4.94 13.10
CA ALA A 8 3.05 4.40 13.97
C ALA A 8 2.51 3.32 14.92
N SER A 9 1.32 3.52 15.50
CA SER A 9 0.70 2.49 16.35
C SER A 9 0.34 1.24 15.57
N THR A 10 -0.20 1.38 14.35
CA THR A 10 -0.50 0.22 13.50
C THR A 10 0.77 -0.53 13.09
N VAL A 11 1.84 0.18 12.74
CA VAL A 11 3.14 -0.44 12.42
C VAL A 11 3.69 -1.20 13.63
N ARG A 12 3.60 -0.63 14.82
CA ARG A 12 4.01 -1.30 16.07
C ARG A 12 3.24 -2.60 16.29
N ASP A 13 1.92 -2.58 16.11
CA ASP A 13 1.08 -3.76 16.32
C ASP A 13 1.37 -4.86 15.29
N ILE A 14 1.66 -4.49 14.04
CA ILE A 14 2.10 -5.42 13.00
C ILE A 14 3.42 -6.08 13.41
N ILE A 15 4.42 -5.30 13.82
CA ILE A 15 5.73 -5.83 14.26
C ILE A 15 5.55 -6.81 15.44
N LEU A 16 4.73 -6.44 16.42
CA LEU A 16 4.49 -7.27 17.60
C LEU A 16 3.78 -8.59 17.24
N PHE A 17 2.84 -8.55 16.30
CA PHE A 17 2.18 -9.74 15.77
C PHE A 17 3.19 -10.72 15.15
N PHE A 18 4.09 -10.22 14.29
CA PHE A 18 5.11 -11.06 13.66
C PHE A 18 6.08 -11.64 14.70
N TYR A 19 6.55 -10.81 15.65
CA TYR A 19 7.45 -11.26 16.71
C TYR A 19 6.82 -12.39 17.55
N ASN A 20 5.61 -12.19 18.05
CA ASN A 20 4.90 -13.18 18.87
C ASN A 20 4.62 -14.47 18.07
N GLY A 21 4.29 -14.34 16.79
CA GLY A 21 4.08 -15.47 15.90
C GLY A 21 5.33 -16.31 15.69
N VAL A 22 6.45 -15.67 15.36
CA VAL A 22 7.75 -16.35 15.17
C VAL A 22 8.23 -16.98 16.48
N MET A 23 8.09 -16.28 17.61
CA MET A 23 8.46 -16.82 18.92
C MET A 23 7.65 -18.06 19.31
N LYS A 24 6.38 -18.14 18.92
CA LYS A 24 5.49 -19.25 19.29
C LYS A 24 5.61 -20.46 18.36
N TYR A 25 5.77 -20.24 17.06
CA TYR A 25 5.67 -21.31 16.05
C TYR A 25 6.97 -21.55 15.27
N GLY A 26 8.04 -20.80 15.57
CA GLY A 26 9.24 -20.75 14.73
C GLY A 26 9.00 -19.99 13.42
N LEU A 27 10.08 -19.59 12.74
CA LEU A 27 9.97 -18.78 11.52
C LEU A 27 9.21 -19.50 10.41
N GLU A 28 9.63 -20.72 10.05
CA GLU A 28 9.02 -21.51 8.97
C GLU A 28 7.57 -21.90 9.29
N GLY A 29 7.33 -22.44 10.49
CA GLY A 29 6.00 -22.85 10.92
C GLY A 29 5.03 -21.68 11.01
N PHE A 30 5.49 -20.50 11.45
CA PHE A 30 4.68 -19.29 11.42
C PHE A 30 4.39 -18.87 9.98
N LEU A 31 5.41 -18.73 9.12
CA LEU A 31 5.24 -18.29 7.73
C LEU A 31 4.31 -19.20 6.92
N GLU A 32 4.32 -20.51 7.14
CA GLU A 32 3.38 -21.43 6.50
C GLU A 32 1.93 -21.17 6.94
N LEU A 33 1.73 -20.92 8.24
CA LEU A 33 0.43 -20.71 8.86
C LEU A 33 -0.21 -19.38 8.45
N ILE A 34 0.56 -18.29 8.47
CA ILE A 34 0.11 -16.98 7.96
C ILE A 34 0.07 -16.95 6.44
N GLY A 35 0.98 -17.62 5.72
CA GLY A 35 0.96 -17.71 4.26
C GLY A 35 -0.34 -18.30 3.74
N LYS A 36 -0.78 -19.43 4.33
CA LYS A 36 -2.07 -20.08 4.03
C LYS A 36 -3.27 -19.20 4.42
N LYS A 37 -3.22 -18.53 5.57
CA LYS A 37 -4.35 -17.75 6.10
C LYS A 37 -4.52 -16.38 5.43
N LEU A 38 -3.43 -15.70 5.11
CA LEU A 38 -3.44 -14.37 4.49
C LEU A 38 -3.58 -14.43 2.97
N LYS A 39 -3.48 -15.61 2.35
CA LYS A 39 -3.41 -15.76 0.88
C LYS A 39 -2.45 -14.73 0.31
N VAL A 40 -1.20 -14.74 0.78
CA VAL A 40 -0.22 -13.67 0.53
C VAL A 40 -0.07 -13.34 -0.96
N ASP A 41 -0.23 -14.33 -1.84
CA ASP A 41 -0.27 -14.13 -3.29
C ASP A 41 -1.43 -13.23 -3.75
N LYS A 42 -2.63 -13.43 -3.19
CA LYS A 42 -3.79 -12.58 -3.45
C LYS A 42 -3.54 -11.16 -2.93
N LEU A 43 -3.02 -11.03 -1.71
CA LEU A 43 -2.70 -9.72 -1.12
C LEU A 43 -1.67 -8.96 -1.96
N LYS A 44 -0.62 -9.65 -2.42
CA LYS A 44 0.40 -9.09 -3.32
C LYS A 44 -0.21 -8.60 -4.63
N ASN A 45 -1.08 -9.41 -5.24
CA ASN A 45 -1.74 -9.06 -6.50
C ASN A 45 -2.71 -7.87 -6.34
N ASP A 46 -3.48 -7.84 -5.25
CA ASP A 46 -4.39 -6.74 -4.94
C ASP A 46 -3.62 -5.44 -4.68
N PHE A 47 -2.46 -5.52 -4.01
CA PHE A 47 -1.59 -4.37 -3.76
C PHE A 47 -0.97 -3.82 -5.05
N LEU A 48 -0.42 -4.70 -5.90
CA LEU A 48 0.11 -4.34 -7.22
C LEU A 48 -0.96 -3.67 -8.09
N SER A 49 -2.18 -4.22 -8.12
CA SER A 49 -3.31 -3.65 -8.86
C SER A 49 -3.63 -2.22 -8.40
N LYS A 50 -3.70 -1.98 -7.08
CA LYS A 50 -3.92 -0.64 -6.52
C LYS A 50 -2.79 0.34 -6.84
N MET A 51 -1.53 -0.12 -6.79
CA MET A 51 -0.38 0.72 -7.19
C MET A 51 -0.48 1.15 -8.65
N THR A 52 -0.80 0.22 -9.55
CA THR A 52 -1.00 0.54 -10.98
C THR A 52 -2.12 1.54 -11.19
N GLN A 53 -3.24 1.41 -10.47
CA GLN A 53 -4.33 2.38 -10.53
C GLN A 53 -3.90 3.77 -10.06
N LEU A 54 -3.13 3.86 -8.97
CA LEU A 54 -2.61 5.12 -8.45
C LEU A 54 -1.66 5.80 -9.42
N LEU A 55 -0.77 5.03 -10.06
CA LEU A 55 0.14 5.53 -11.10
C LEU A 55 -0.65 6.11 -12.27
N ASN A 56 -1.66 5.39 -12.77
CA ASN A 56 -2.50 5.87 -13.87
C ASN A 56 -3.25 7.17 -13.51
N ILE A 57 -3.75 7.29 -12.27
CA ILE A 57 -4.39 8.53 -11.79
C ILE A 57 -3.37 9.68 -11.71
N ALA A 58 -2.15 9.41 -11.24
CA ALA A 58 -1.10 10.41 -11.18
C ALA A 58 -0.73 10.93 -12.58
N ASP A 59 -0.57 10.02 -13.54
CA ASP A 59 -0.27 10.36 -14.94
C ASP A 59 -1.40 11.19 -15.56
N GLN A 60 -2.66 10.82 -15.34
CA GLN A 60 -3.81 11.58 -15.81
C GLN A 60 -3.88 12.97 -15.21
N LYS A 61 -3.61 13.13 -13.91
CA LYS A 61 -3.55 14.45 -13.26
C LYS A 61 -2.45 15.31 -13.86
N GLN A 62 -1.28 14.74 -14.08
CA GLN A 62 -0.15 15.46 -14.67
C GLN A 62 -0.45 15.91 -16.10
N LEU A 63 -1.08 15.06 -16.90
CA LEU A 63 -1.58 15.42 -18.23
C LEU A 63 -2.58 16.57 -18.18
N LEU A 64 -3.54 16.51 -17.23
CA LEU A 64 -4.55 17.56 -17.07
C LEU A 64 -3.91 18.91 -16.70
N TYR A 65 -2.92 18.91 -15.80
CA TYR A 65 -2.16 20.11 -15.45
C TYR A 65 -1.38 20.68 -16.63
N ALA A 66 -0.73 19.83 -17.43
CA ALA A 66 -0.01 20.26 -18.62
C ALA A 66 -0.95 20.94 -19.64
N LEU A 67 -2.10 20.31 -19.91
CA LEU A 67 -3.13 20.87 -20.81
C LEU A 67 -3.70 22.18 -20.28
N ALA A 68 -3.93 22.30 -18.97
CA ALA A 68 -4.42 23.54 -18.36
C ALA A 68 -3.40 24.68 -18.49
N ILE A 69 -2.11 24.41 -18.27
CA ILE A 69 -1.02 25.38 -18.45
C ILE A 69 -0.90 25.79 -19.92
N GLU A 70 -0.93 24.84 -20.85
CA GLU A 70 -0.83 25.10 -22.29
C GLU A 70 -2.00 25.95 -22.81
N ASN A 71 -3.21 25.72 -22.30
CA ASN A 71 -4.40 26.49 -22.69
C ASN A 71 -4.60 27.78 -21.87
N TYR A 72 -3.78 28.06 -20.86
CA TYR A 72 -3.88 29.26 -20.03
C TYR A 72 -3.90 30.59 -20.82
N PRO A 73 -3.08 30.79 -21.88
CA PRO A 73 -3.10 32.00 -22.70
C PRO A 73 -4.35 32.16 -23.57
N ARG A 74 -5.17 31.11 -23.70
CA ARG A 74 -6.43 31.15 -24.49
C ARG A 74 -7.60 31.72 -23.69
N TYR A 75 -7.45 31.85 -22.38
CA TYR A 75 -8.49 32.31 -21.44
C TYR A 75 -8.14 33.64 -20.74
N THR A 76 -7.04 34.29 -21.16
CA THR A 76 -6.62 35.66 -20.74
C THR A 76 -6.58 36.57 -21.96
#